data_AF-A0A286IP37-F1
#
_entry.id   AF-A0A286IP37-F1
#
_cell.length_a   1.000
_cell.length_b   1.000
_cell.length_c   1.000
_cell.angle_alpha   90.00
_cell.angle_beta   90.00
_cell.angle_gamma   90.00
#
_symmetry.space_group_name_H-M   'P 1'
#
loop_
_entity.id
_entity.type
_entity.pdbx_description
1 polymer ?
#
loop_
_entity_poly.entity_id
_entity_poly.type
_entity_poly.pdbx_seq_one_letter_code
_entity_poly.pdbx_strand_id
1 'polypeptide(L)'
;MISGGVFQLIKHEDAVNSFKSLGYPLYLLTILGIWKLQGVIAILVPKYPLIKEWAYAGFFFAMTGAMTSHIINGDPFSETFPSMLSLLLVIVSWYFRPAERKTNSKPF
;
A
#
# COMPACT_ATOMS: atom_id res chain seq x y z
N MET A 1 4.03 0.21 5.01
CA MET A 1 4.22 0.14 3.54
C MET A 1 5.59 -0.42 3.16
N ILE A 2 6.71 0.17 3.64
CA ILE A 2 8.06 -0.32 3.34
C ILE A 2 8.27 -1.75 3.84
N SER A 3 8.02 -2.02 5.12
CA SER A 3 8.19 -3.36 5.72
C SER A 3 7.47 -4.44 4.93
N GLY A 4 6.16 -4.25 4.68
CA GLY A 4 5.38 -5.19 3.88
C GLY A 4 5.88 -5.33 2.43
N GLY A 5 6.37 -4.25 1.81
CA GLY A 5 6.96 -4.33 0.47
C GLY A 5 8.25 -5.14 0.45
N VAL A 6 9.13 -4.92 1.42
CA VAL A 6 10.38 -5.68 1.58
C VAL A 6 10.09 -7.17 1.85
N PHE A 7 9.17 -7.47 2.78
CA PHE A 7 8.75 -8.84 3.09
C PHE A 7 8.23 -9.59 1.85
N GLN A 8 7.47 -8.90 1.00
CA GLN A 8 6.99 -9.46 -0.27
C GLN A 8 8.11 -9.70 -1.28
N LEU A 9 9.10 -8.79 -1.37
CA LEU A 9 10.23 -8.92 -2.29
C LEU A 9 11.19 -10.05 -1.91
N ILE A 10 11.49 -10.20 -0.62
CA ILE A 10 12.33 -11.29 -0.12
C ILE A 10 11.57 -12.62 -0.04
N LYS A 11 10.26 -12.62 -0.39
CA LYS A 11 9.37 -13.78 -0.31
C LYS A 11 9.43 -14.44 1.08
N HIS A 12 9.31 -13.62 2.12
CA HIS A 12 9.26 -14.08 3.50
C HIS A 12 8.14 -15.14 3.65
N GLU A 13 8.38 -16.17 4.47
CA GLU A 13 7.47 -17.33 4.57
C GLU A 13 6.04 -16.91 4.90
N ASP A 14 5.86 -16.00 5.86
CA ASP A 14 4.53 -15.45 6.21
C ASP A 14 3.82 -14.80 5.02
N ALA A 15 4.54 -14.04 4.19
CA ALA A 15 3.97 -13.40 3.01
C ALA A 15 3.58 -14.43 1.94
N VAL A 16 4.41 -15.45 1.75
CA VAL A 16 4.14 -16.55 0.82
C VAL A 16 2.93 -17.37 1.29
N ASN A 17 2.86 -17.70 2.57
CA ASN A 17 1.78 -18.48 3.16
C ASN A 17 0.45 -17.72 3.10
N SER A 18 0.46 -16.42 3.43
CA SER A 18 -0.71 -15.55 3.31
C SER A 18 -1.21 -15.45 1.86
N PHE A 19 -0.32 -15.29 0.88
CA PHE A 19 -0.76 -15.26 -0.53
C PHE A 19 -1.31 -16.61 -0.99
N LYS A 20 -0.72 -17.72 -0.56
CA LYS A 20 -1.24 -19.07 -0.86
C LYS A 20 -2.61 -19.32 -0.22
N SER A 21 -2.81 -18.94 1.04
CA SER A 21 -4.09 -19.14 1.74
C SER A 21 -5.21 -18.33 1.08
N LEU A 22 -4.90 -17.12 0.61
CA LEU A 22 -5.83 -16.27 -0.14
C LEU A 22 -6.02 -16.72 -1.61
N GLY A 23 -5.32 -17.77 -2.06
CA GLY A 23 -5.42 -18.26 -3.44
C GLY A 23 -4.73 -17.38 -4.49
N TYR A 24 -3.86 -16.47 -4.08
CA TYR A 24 -3.15 -15.57 -4.99
C TYR A 24 -1.89 -16.21 -5.59
N PRO A 25 -1.61 -15.97 -6.88
CA PRO A 25 -0.38 -16.44 -7.48
C PRO A 25 0.84 -15.68 -6.93
N LEU A 26 1.93 -16.41 -6.66
CA LEU A 26 3.10 -15.87 -5.94
C LEU A 26 3.85 -14.76 -6.69
N TYR A 27 3.72 -14.63 -8.01
CA TYR A 27 4.34 -13.53 -8.74
C TYR A 27 3.77 -12.16 -8.30
N LEU A 28 2.54 -12.12 -7.76
CA LEU A 28 1.94 -10.89 -7.24
C LEU A 28 2.70 -10.34 -6.03
N LEU A 29 3.39 -11.18 -5.26
CA LEU A 29 4.29 -10.71 -4.19
C LEU A 29 5.34 -9.77 -4.75
N THR A 30 6.02 -10.20 -5.82
CA THR A 30 7.07 -9.39 -6.45
C THR A 30 6.51 -8.11 -7.03
N ILE A 31 5.38 -8.19 -7.75
CA ILE A 31 4.73 -7.00 -8.33
C ILE A 31 4.35 -6.00 -7.23
N LEU A 32 3.61 -6.44 -6.20
CA LEU A 32 3.16 -5.57 -5.12
C LEU A 32 4.33 -5.04 -4.29
N GLY A 33 5.36 -5.85 -4.06
CA GLY A 33 6.58 -5.43 -3.36
C GLY A 33 7.28 -4.28 -4.09
N ILE A 34 7.49 -4.41 -5.40
CA ILE A 34 8.10 -3.36 -6.24
C ILE A 34 7.24 -2.09 -6.19
N TRP A 35 5.93 -2.21 -6.45
CA TRP A 35 5.02 -1.06 -6.48
C TRP A 35 4.91 -0.36 -5.12
N LYS A 36 4.95 -1.09 -4.00
CA LYS A 36 4.96 -0.48 -2.66
C LYS A 36 6.21 0.38 -2.44
N LEU A 37 7.38 -0.10 -2.85
CA LEU A 37 8.61 0.69 -2.71
C LEU A 37 8.58 1.93 -3.61
N GLN A 38 8.16 1.78 -4.87
CA GLN A 38 8.02 2.91 -5.79
C GLN A 38 7.00 3.95 -5.29
N GLY A 39 5.86 3.50 -4.75
CA GLY A 39 4.84 4.36 -4.16
C GLY A 39 5.37 5.14 -2.95
N VAL A 40 6.19 4.50 -2.10
CA VAL A 40 6.82 5.21 -0.96
C VAL A 40 7.78 6.28 -1.47
N ILE A 41 8.63 5.95 -2.45
CA ILE A 41 9.54 6.92 -3.06
C ILE A 41 8.77 8.11 -3.62
N ALA A 42 7.68 7.85 -4.35
CA ALA A 42 6.81 8.89 -4.90
C ALA A 42 6.20 9.82 -3.85
N ILE A 43 5.79 9.29 -2.69
CA ILE A 43 5.24 10.10 -1.59
C ILE A 43 6.32 10.98 -0.95
N LEU A 44 7.54 10.46 -0.79
CA LEU A 44 8.64 11.17 -0.15
C LEU A 44 9.21 12.29 -1.03
N VAL A 45 9.22 12.12 -2.36
CA VAL A 45 9.70 13.14 -3.28
C VAL A 45 8.76 14.37 -3.26
N PRO A 46 9.28 15.59 -3.03
CA PRO A 46 8.43 16.77 -2.88
C PRO A 46 7.84 17.28 -4.21
N LYS A 47 8.52 17.07 -5.35
CA LYS A 47 8.27 17.81 -6.60
C LYS A 47 7.11 17.33 -7.47
N TYR A 48 6.67 16.08 -7.34
CA TYR A 48 5.75 15.46 -8.31
C TYR A 48 4.36 15.19 -7.70
N PRO A 49 3.47 16.19 -7.63
CA PRO A 49 2.17 16.04 -6.98
C PRO A 49 1.24 15.05 -7.69
N LEU A 50 1.26 14.96 -9.03
CA LEU A 50 0.42 13.99 -9.75
C LEU A 50 0.82 12.53 -9.45
N ILE A 51 2.12 12.23 -9.51
CA ILE A 51 2.66 10.89 -9.20
C ILE A 51 2.34 10.52 -7.74
N LYS A 52 2.32 11.53 -6.85
CA LYS A 52 1.93 11.35 -5.45
C LYS A 52 0.46 10.95 -5.30
N GLU A 53 -0.46 11.58 -6.04
CA GLU A 53 -1.87 11.13 -6.05
C GLU A 53 -1.98 9.69 -6.56
N TRP A 54 -1.23 9.31 -7.59
CA TRP A 54 -1.22 7.93 -8.09
C TRP A 54 -0.70 6.95 -7.04
N ALA A 55 0.35 7.32 -6.30
CA ALA A 55 0.88 6.50 -5.22
C ALA A 55 -0.15 6.33 -4.09
N TYR A 56 -0.82 7.41 -3.67
CA TYR A 56 -1.88 7.34 -2.66
C TYR A 56 -3.06 6.47 -3.12
N ALA A 57 -3.52 6.65 -4.36
CA ALA A 57 -4.58 5.83 -4.93
C ALA A 57 -4.18 4.34 -5.01
N GLY A 58 -2.97 4.05 -5.48
CA GLY A 58 -2.43 2.69 -5.54
C GLY A 58 -2.37 2.02 -4.17
N PHE A 59 -1.90 2.73 -3.13
CA PHE A 59 -1.92 2.22 -1.76
C PHE A 59 -3.34 2.01 -1.24
N PHE A 60 -4.25 2.94 -1.51
CA PHE A 60 -5.65 2.80 -1.12
C PHE A 60 -6.27 1.53 -1.73
N PHE A 61 -6.10 1.29 -3.04
CA PHE A 61 -6.60 0.09 -3.71
C PHE A 61 -5.95 -1.19 -3.20
N ALA A 62 -4.63 -1.18 -3.00
CA ALA A 62 -3.91 -2.35 -2.49
C ALA A 62 -4.37 -2.72 -1.06
N MET A 63 -4.57 -1.74 -0.18
CA MET A 63 -4.97 -2.00 1.21
C MET A 63 -6.44 -2.39 1.32
N THR A 64 -7.33 -1.74 0.57
CA THR A 64 -8.75 -2.15 0.51
C THR A 64 -8.92 -3.54 -0.10
N GLY A 65 -8.16 -3.85 -1.16
CA GLY A 65 -8.11 -5.19 -1.75
C GLY A 65 -7.62 -6.25 -0.76
N ALA A 66 -6.49 -6.00 -0.07
CA ALA A 66 -5.98 -6.91 0.95
C ALA A 66 -6.98 -7.12 2.10
N MET A 67 -7.54 -6.04 2.65
CA MET A 67 -8.56 -6.09 3.70
C MET A 67 -9.77 -6.91 3.26
N THR A 68 -10.29 -6.65 2.06
CA THR A 68 -11.46 -7.37 1.51
C THR A 68 -11.15 -8.85 1.29
N SER A 69 -9.93 -9.17 0.83
CA SER A 69 -9.49 -10.56 0.63
C SER A 69 -9.52 -11.35 1.93
N HIS A 70 -8.94 -10.80 3.00
CA HIS A 70 -8.94 -11.44 4.32
C HIS A 70 -10.36 -11.60 4.89
N ILE A 71 -11.23 -10.59 4.73
CA ILE A 71 -12.63 -10.67 5.17
C ILE A 71 -13.39 -11.78 4.42
N ILE A 72 -13.24 -11.85 3.10
CA ILE A 72 -13.91 -12.87 2.28
C ILE A 72 -13.35 -14.27 2.59
N ASN A 73 -12.05 -14.38 2.87
CA ASN A 73 -11.43 -15.64 3.25
C ASN A 73 -11.83 -16.12 4.66
N GLY A 74 -12.48 -15.26 5.46
CA GLY A 74 -12.85 -15.57 6.84
C GLY A 74 -11.66 -15.57 7.80
N ASP A 75 -10.59 -14.84 7.46
CA ASP A 75 -9.39 -14.77 8.28
C ASP A 75 -9.65 -14.04 9.62
N PRO A 76 -8.91 -14.37 10.68
CA PRO A 76 -9.05 -13.68 11.95
C PRO A 76 -8.68 -12.19 11.82
N PHE A 77 -9.19 -11.39 12.76
CA PHE A 77 -8.95 -9.95 12.78
C PHE A 77 -7.45 -9.60 12.78
N SER A 78 -6.59 -10.43 13.38
CA SER A 78 -5.13 -10.24 13.39
C SER A 78 -4.50 -10.18 12.01
N GLU A 79 -5.03 -10.92 11.03
CA GLU A 79 -4.54 -10.93 9.63
C GLU A 79 -5.11 -9.76 8.82
N THR A 80 -6.36 -9.35 9.13
CA THR A 80 -7.01 -8.21 8.47
C THR A 80 -6.47 -6.86 8.97
N PHE A 81 -6.10 -6.80 10.25
CA PHE A 81 -5.73 -5.57 10.95
C PHE A 81 -4.55 -4.79 10.32
N PRO A 82 -3.45 -5.43 9.88
CA PRO A 82 -2.34 -4.73 9.21
C PRO A 82 -2.80 -3.93 7.99
N SER A 83 -3.72 -4.48 7.20
CA SER A 83 -4.29 -3.86 6.00
C SER A 83 -5.17 -2.66 6.36
N MET A 84 -6.01 -2.81 7.40
CA MET A 84 -6.87 -1.74 7.93
C MET A 84 -6.05 -0.58 8.50
N LEU A 85 -5.07 -0.87 9.35
CA LEU A 85 -4.20 0.13 9.96
C LEU A 85 -3.44 0.89 8.87
N SER A 86 -2.89 0.16 7.90
CA SER A 86 -2.18 0.76 6.77
C SER A 86 -3.09 1.67 5.94
N LEU A 87 -4.33 1.25 5.66
CA LEU A 87 -5.31 2.05 4.95
C LEU A 87 -5.62 3.36 5.68
N LEU A 88 -5.86 3.29 7.00
CA LEU A 88 -6.11 4.46 7.82
C LEU A 88 -4.94 5.44 7.76
N LEU A 89 -3.70 4.95 7.92
CA LEU A 89 -2.51 5.77 7.84
C LEU A 89 -2.33 6.42 6.45
N VAL A 90 -2.66 5.71 5.37
CA VAL A 90 -2.63 6.25 4.00
C VAL A 90 -3.63 7.39 3.84
N ILE A 91 -4.86 7.23 4.33
CA ILE A 91 -5.91 8.25 4.26
C ILE A 91 -5.52 9.49 5.09
N VAL A 92 -5.06 9.28 6.33
CA VAL A 92 -4.61 10.37 7.21
C VAL A 92 -3.43 11.11 6.58
N SER A 93 -2.42 10.38 6.09
CA SER A 93 -1.26 10.95 5.41
C SER A 93 -1.65 11.76 4.17
N TRP A 94 -2.57 11.24 3.36
CA TRP A 94 -3.11 11.94 2.19
C TRP A 94 -3.82 13.22 2.62
N TYR A 95 -4.72 13.17 3.60
CA TYR A 95 -5.53 14.31 4.03
C TYR A 95 -4.68 15.46 4.59
N PHE A 96 -3.71 15.14 5.46
CA PHE A 96 -2.86 16.13 6.12
C PHE A 96 -1.61 16.55 5.32
N ARG A 97 -1.47 16.12 4.06
CA ARG A 97 -0.29 16.52 3.25
C ARG A 97 -0.24 18.04 3.07
N PRO A 98 0.96 18.67 3.17
CA PRO A 98 1.15 20.10 2.96
C PRO A 98 0.56 20.62 1.63
N ALA A 99 0.13 21.88 1.62
CA ALA A 99 -0.48 22.50 0.44
C ALA A 99 0.44 22.47 -0.80
N GLU A 100 1.73 22.71 -0.63
CA GLU A 100 2.78 22.63 -1.67
C GLU A 100 2.89 21.26 -2.35
N ARG A 101 2.32 20.21 -1.73
CA ARG A 101 2.33 18.83 -2.23
C ARG A 101 1.00 18.42 -2.85
N LYS A 102 0.08 19.37 -3.06
CA LYS A 102 -1.22 19.16 -3.72
C LYS A 102 -1.15 19.65 -5.17
N THR A 103 -1.86 18.99 -6.07
CA THR A 103 -1.89 19.36 -7.50
C THR A 103 -2.42 20.76 -7.77
N ASN A 104 -3.20 21.33 -6.86
CA ASN A 104 -3.82 22.66 -6.99
C ASN A 104 -3.04 23.78 -6.26
N SER A 105 -1.79 23.54 -5.82
CA SER A 105 -0.97 24.63 -5.28
C SER A 105 -0.64 25.62 -6.39
N LYS A 106 -1.06 26.89 -6.23
CA LYS A 106 -0.66 27.95 -7.16
C LYS A 106 0.88 27.98 -7.24
N PRO A 107 1.47 28.01 -8.45
CA PRO A 107 2.87 28.36 -8.56
C PRO A 107 3.02 29.79 -8.01
N PHE A 108 4.00 29.99 -7.13
CA PHE A 108 4.40 31.31 -6.67
C PHE A 108 4.77 32.21 -7.85
#